data_AF-A0A9D3PTM4-F1
#
_entry.id   AF-A0A9D3PTM4-F1
#
_cell.length_a   1.000
_cell.length_b   1.000
_cell.length_c   1.000
_cell.angle_alpha   90.00
_cell.angle_beta   90.00
_cell.angle_gamma   90.00
#
_symmetry.space_group_name_H-M   'P 1'
#
loop_
_entity.id
_entity.type
_entity.pdbx_description
1 polymer ?
#
loop_
_entity_poly.entity_id
_entity_poly.type
_entity_poly.pdbx_seq_one_letter_code
_entity_poly.pdbx_strand_id
1 'polypeptide(L)'
;MEIPAKEGMLHLQGVKFGKKTWRRTWAMLFQPSSTGVGRMELYDLRDGGGSPGVIPAKQGLKRADKRVIRLADCLSINPAPEEVCPRDCTAFCLSTTQRNYILAALPGENWVAILCQLAFQRNDRNPNPKPRPQSEEASMAENELYSSWSSGADVRKA
;
A
#
# COMPACT_ATOMS: atom_id res chain seq x y z
N MET A 1 -2.00 15.92 16.46
CA MET A 1 -2.61 15.88 15.12
C MET A 1 -1.73 15.02 14.24
N GLU A 2 -2.30 14.15 13.41
CA GLU A 2 -1.51 13.40 12.42
C GLU A 2 -1.06 14.35 11.30
N ILE A 3 0.24 14.30 10.97
CA ILE A 3 0.85 15.11 9.91
C ILE A 3 0.85 14.26 8.63
N PRO A 4 0.30 14.76 7.50
CA PRO A 4 0.40 14.04 6.24
C PRO A 4 1.86 14.02 5.75
N ALA A 5 2.34 12.87 5.30
CA ALA A 5 3.65 12.75 4.67
C ALA A 5 3.70 13.37 3.28
N LYS A 6 2.56 13.39 2.59
CA LYS A 6 2.40 14.11 1.32
C LYS A 6 0.97 14.59 1.20
N GLU A 7 0.81 15.82 0.73
CA GLU A 7 -0.48 16.33 0.30
C GLU A 7 -0.34 17.03 -1.05
N GLY A 8 -1.41 17.04 -1.84
CA GLY A 8 -1.37 17.69 -3.14
C GLY A 8 -2.61 17.47 -3.99
N MET A 9 -2.61 18.15 -5.14
CA MET A 9 -3.70 18.11 -6.11
C MET A 9 -3.55 16.89 -7.03
N LEU A 10 -4.57 16.03 -7.07
CA LEU A 10 -4.68 14.90 -8.01
C LEU A 10 -5.96 15.02 -8.87
N HIS A 11 -6.00 14.28 -9.97
CA HIS A 11 -7.23 14.04 -10.72
C HIS A 11 -7.66 12.59 -10.54
N LEU A 12 -8.90 12.36 -10.16
CA LEU A 12 -9.47 11.02 -10.02
C LEU A 12 -10.38 10.73 -11.22
N GLN A 13 -10.12 9.62 -11.89
CA GLN A 13 -10.96 9.16 -12.99
C GLN A 13 -12.28 8.61 -12.44
N GLY A 14 -13.37 8.93 -13.11
CA GLY A 14 -14.68 8.36 -12.88
C GLY A 14 -15.45 8.23 -14.19
N VAL A 15 -16.55 7.48 -14.16
CA VAL A 15 -17.42 7.32 -15.33
C VAL A 15 -18.69 8.13 -15.10
N LYS A 16 -19.01 9.03 -16.03
CA LYS A 16 -20.28 9.76 -16.07
C LYS A 16 -20.91 9.53 -17.43
N PHE A 17 -22.14 9.02 -17.45
CA PHE A 17 -22.88 8.73 -18.69
C PHE A 17 -22.08 7.85 -19.68
N GLY A 18 -21.38 6.82 -19.18
CA GLY A 18 -20.56 5.92 -19.99
C GLY A 18 -19.25 6.52 -20.51
N LYS A 19 -18.96 7.80 -20.24
CA LYS A 19 -17.72 8.45 -20.65
C LYS A 19 -16.75 8.55 -19.46
N LYS A 20 -15.47 8.26 -19.71
CA LYS A 20 -14.39 8.53 -18.76
C LYS A 20 -14.28 10.04 -18.55
N THR A 21 -14.33 10.46 -17.30
CA THR A 21 -14.24 11.86 -16.88
C THR A 21 -13.24 11.98 -15.75
N TRP A 22 -12.57 13.13 -15.66
CA TRP A 22 -11.62 13.42 -14.60
C TRP A 22 -12.19 14.48 -13.69
N ARG A 23 -12.10 14.26 -12.38
CA ARG A 23 -12.45 15.27 -11.37
C ARG A 23 -11.23 15.64 -10.55
N ARG A 24 -11.13 16.91 -10.16
CA ARG A 24 -10.08 17.38 -9.25
C ARG A 24 -10.36 16.83 -7.85
N THR A 25 -9.35 16.24 -7.23
CA THR A 25 -9.41 15.75 -5.84
C THR A 25 -8.16 16.16 -5.07
N TRP A 26 -8.33 16.71 -3.87
CA TRP A 26 -7.19 16.91 -2.98
C TRP A 26 -6.83 15.57 -2.33
N ALA A 27 -5.55 15.23 -2.31
CA ALA A 27 -5.05 13.99 -1.72
C ALA A 27 -4.19 14.30 -0.50
N MET A 28 -4.39 13.56 0.58
CA MET A 28 -3.53 13.56 1.76
C MET A 28 -3.11 12.13 2.08
N LEU A 29 -1.81 11.92 2.23
CA LEU A 29 -1.20 10.63 2.50
C LEU A 29 -0.63 10.60 3.91
N PHE A 30 -1.11 9.68 4.73
CA PHE A 30 -0.68 9.47 6.11
C PHE A 30 0.13 8.19 6.20
N GLN A 31 1.29 8.27 6.87
CA GLN A 31 2.15 7.10 7.09
C GLN A 31 1.53 6.17 8.13
N PRO A 32 1.77 4.85 8.02
CA PRO A 32 1.52 3.94 9.12
C PRO A 32 2.35 4.37 10.36
N SER A 33 1.70 4.40 11.52
CA SER A 33 2.33 4.71 12.81
C SER A 33 2.14 3.55 13.78
N SER A 34 2.73 3.62 14.98
CA SER A 34 2.53 2.59 16.01
C SER A 34 1.08 2.47 16.48
N THR A 35 0.28 3.51 16.29
CA THR A 35 -1.11 3.60 16.77
C THR A 35 -2.12 3.65 15.63
N GLY A 36 -1.69 3.69 14.37
CA GLY A 36 -2.56 3.95 13.23
C GLY A 36 -2.08 3.30 11.93
N VAL A 37 -3.05 2.92 11.08
CA VAL A 37 -2.77 2.37 9.75
C VAL A 37 -2.54 3.51 8.76
N GLY A 38 -1.55 3.33 7.88
CA GLY A 38 -1.32 4.27 6.79
C GLY A 38 -2.51 4.34 5.85
N ARG A 39 -2.86 5.54 5.42
CA ARG A 39 -4.05 5.76 4.58
C ARG A 39 -3.86 6.94 3.65
N MET A 40 -4.48 6.86 2.49
CA MET A 40 -4.65 7.95 1.56
C MET A 40 -6.10 8.45 1.63
N GLU A 41 -6.26 9.74 1.88
CA GLU A 41 -7.55 10.41 1.93
C GLU A 41 -7.71 11.28 0.68
N LEU A 42 -8.75 11.02 -0.10
CA LEU A 42 -9.11 11.76 -1.31
C LEU A 42 -10.37 12.56 -1.04
N TYR A 43 -10.33 13.84 -1.36
CA TYR A 43 -11.42 14.76 -1.16
C TYR A 43 -11.84 15.37 -2.48
N ASP A 44 -13.07 15.05 -2.88
CA ASP A 44 -13.60 15.53 -4.14
C ASP A 44 -13.84 17.04 -4.06
N LEU A 45 -13.11 17.79 -4.89
CA LEU A 45 -13.31 19.22 -5.06
C LEU A 45 -14.47 19.40 -6.03
N ARG A 46 -15.66 19.65 -5.49
CA ARG A 46 -16.81 20.03 -6.31
C ARG A 46 -16.52 21.40 -6.93
N ASP A 47 -16.70 21.54 -8.24
CA ASP A 47 -16.65 22.80 -8.99
C ASP A 47 -17.68 23.87 -8.53
N GLY A 48 -18.42 23.61 -7.44
CA GLY A 48 -19.43 24.52 -6.90
C GLY A 48 -18.82 25.58 -5.99
N GLY A 49 -18.44 26.72 -6.58
CA GLY A 49 -18.40 28.02 -5.90
C GLY A 49 -17.05 28.54 -5.43
N GLY A 50 -15.94 27.88 -5.74
CA GLY A 50 -14.59 28.36 -5.44
C GLY A 50 -13.81 28.64 -6.73
N SER A 51 -13.22 29.82 -6.83
CA SER A 51 -12.42 30.25 -7.98
C SER A 51 -11.37 29.19 -8.38
N PRO A 52 -11.18 28.92 -9.68
CA PRO A 52 -10.21 27.94 -10.14
C PRO A 52 -8.79 28.35 -9.69
N GLY A 53 -8.19 27.58 -8.77
CA GLY A 53 -6.84 27.83 -8.26
C GLY A 53 -6.74 27.98 -6.75
N VAL A 54 -7.86 28.07 -6.03
CA VAL A 54 -7.83 28.13 -4.56
C VAL A 54 -7.65 26.73 -3.98
N ILE A 55 -6.52 26.49 -3.32
CA ILE A 55 -6.33 25.29 -2.49
C ILE A 55 -7.40 25.35 -1.39
N PRO A 56 -8.28 24.35 -1.26
CA PRO A 56 -9.32 24.38 -0.24
C PRO A 56 -8.67 24.48 1.14
N ALA A 57 -9.08 25.47 1.94
CA ALA A 57 -8.68 25.52 3.33
C ALA A 57 -9.04 24.19 4.02
N LYS A 58 -8.20 23.70 4.93
CA LYS A 58 -8.41 22.41 5.65
C LYS A 58 -9.81 22.29 6.29
N GLN A 59 -10.49 23.42 6.55
CA GLN A 59 -11.89 23.47 7.00
C GLN A 59 -12.92 23.16 5.91
N GLY A 60 -12.73 23.61 4.66
CA GLY A 60 -13.62 23.30 3.54
C GLY A 60 -13.55 21.83 3.12
N LEU A 61 -12.38 21.21 3.33
CA LEU A 61 -12.14 19.79 3.07
C LEU A 61 -13.02 18.85 3.92
N LYS A 62 -13.41 19.29 5.13
CA LYS A 62 -14.27 18.52 6.04
C LYS A 62 -15.72 18.37 5.56
N ARG A 63 -16.17 19.23 4.64
CA ARG A 63 -17.54 19.19 4.06
C ARG A 63 -17.57 18.51 2.68
N ALA A 64 -16.42 18.14 2.13
CA ALA A 64 -16.32 17.46 0.85
C ALA A 64 -16.56 15.94 0.99
N ASP A 65 -17.00 15.31 -0.11
CA ASP A 65 -17.11 13.86 -0.20
C ASP A 65 -15.71 13.24 -0.03
N LYS A 66 -15.53 12.47 1.05
CA LYS A 66 -14.24 11.94 1.50
C LYS A 66 -14.16 10.45 1.19
N ARG A 67 -13.16 10.06 0.40
CA ARG A 67 -12.80 8.66 0.18
C ARG A 67 -11.54 8.36 0.95
N VAL A 68 -11.54 7.28 1.73
CA VAL A 68 -10.36 6.81 2.46
C VAL A 68 -9.93 5.48 1.88
N ILE A 69 -8.67 5.39 1.49
CA ILE A 69 -8.03 4.17 1.02
C ILE A 69 -6.98 3.79 2.06
N ARG A 70 -7.14 2.63 2.68
CA ARG A 70 -6.12 2.11 3.61
C ARG A 70 -4.98 1.55 2.79
N LEU A 71 -3.75 1.92 3.11
CA LEU A 71 -2.58 1.42 2.40
C LEU A 71 -2.41 -0.09 2.59
N ALA A 72 -2.93 -0.65 3.69
CA ALA A 72 -2.98 -2.09 3.92
C ALA A 72 -3.87 -2.87 2.93
N ASP A 73 -4.85 -2.19 2.31
CA ASP A 73 -5.76 -2.80 1.32
C ASP A 73 -5.21 -2.68 -0.12
N CYS A 74 -4.06 -2.02 -0.31
CA CYS A 74 -3.44 -1.86 -1.61
C CYS A 74 -2.82 -3.17 -2.09
N LEU A 75 -3.27 -3.66 -3.25
CA LEU A 75 -2.74 -4.85 -3.91
C LEU A 75 -1.60 -4.50 -4.87
N SER A 76 -1.73 -3.41 -5.61
CA SER A 76 -0.70 -2.95 -6.55
C SER A 76 -0.81 -1.46 -6.82
N ILE A 77 0.32 -0.83 -7.13
CA ILE A 77 0.41 0.59 -7.48
C ILE A 77 1.35 0.68 -8.67
N ASN A 78 0.80 1.03 -9.84
CA ASN A 78 1.53 1.01 -11.09
C ASN A 78 1.29 2.29 -11.88
N PRO A 79 2.29 2.83 -12.59
CA PRO A 79 2.06 3.85 -13.61
C PRO A 79 1.07 3.33 -14.67
N ALA A 80 0.19 4.20 -15.15
CA ALA A 80 -0.82 3.89 -16.16
C ALA A 80 -0.77 4.93 -17.29
N PRO A 81 0.31 4.95 -18.11
CA PRO A 81 0.52 5.97 -19.13
C PRO A 81 -0.48 5.90 -20.29
N GLU A 82 -1.19 4.77 -20.44
CA GLU A 82 -2.17 4.54 -21.50
C GLU A 82 -3.51 5.29 -21.32
N GLU A 83 -3.74 5.89 -20.15
CA GLU A 83 -4.98 6.60 -19.87
C GLU A 83 -4.95 8.04 -20.40
N VAL A 84 -6.02 8.43 -21.12
CA VAL A 84 -6.16 9.78 -21.70
C VAL A 84 -6.32 10.79 -20.58
N CYS A 85 -5.23 11.49 -20.29
CA CYS A 85 -5.06 12.35 -19.13
C CYS A 85 -5.39 13.81 -19.47
N PRO A 86 -6.08 14.58 -18.60
CA PRO A 86 -6.65 15.86 -18.99
C PRO A 86 -5.64 17.00 -19.19
N ARG A 87 -4.40 16.92 -18.66
CA ARG A 87 -3.43 18.05 -18.66
C ARG A 87 -1.97 17.60 -18.41
N ASP A 88 -1.31 16.96 -19.39
CA ASP A 88 0.10 16.50 -19.29
C ASP A 88 0.50 15.85 -17.95
N CYS A 89 -0.47 15.24 -17.27
CA CYS A 89 -0.27 14.61 -15.98
C CYS A 89 0.10 13.15 -16.23
N THR A 90 0.86 12.56 -15.32
CA THR A 90 1.14 11.12 -15.32
C THR A 90 0.03 10.40 -14.56
N ALA A 91 -0.64 9.48 -15.25
CA ALA A 91 -1.65 8.64 -14.64
C ALA A 91 -1.01 7.41 -13.96
N PHE A 92 -1.64 6.95 -12.90
CA PHE A 92 -1.28 5.75 -12.16
C PHE A 92 -2.54 5.03 -11.67
N CYS A 93 -2.45 3.70 -11.65
CA CYS A 93 -3.49 2.82 -11.13
C CYS A 93 -3.11 2.37 -9.73
N LEU A 94 -4.05 2.54 -8.80
CA LEU A 94 -3.99 1.99 -7.46
C LEU A 94 -5.08 0.92 -7.33
N SER A 95 -4.67 -0.34 -7.27
CA SER A 95 -5.56 -1.48 -7.12
C SER A 95 -5.72 -1.80 -5.64
N THR A 96 -6.96 -1.81 -5.16
CA THR A 96 -7.28 -2.22 -3.77
C THR A 96 -8.08 -3.51 -3.77
N THR A 97 -8.24 -4.11 -2.59
CA THR A 97 -9.14 -5.26 -2.38
C THR A 97 -10.58 -5.03 -2.83
N GLN A 98 -11.05 -3.77 -2.83
CA GLN A 98 -12.42 -3.43 -3.18
C GLN A 98 -12.59 -3.00 -4.64
N ARG A 99 -11.65 -2.19 -5.16
CA ARG A 99 -11.70 -1.65 -6.52
C ARG A 99 -10.37 -1.06 -6.98
N ASN A 100 -10.29 -0.76 -8.27
CA ASN A 100 -9.17 -0.04 -8.86
C ASN A 100 -9.49 1.46 -8.96
N TYR A 101 -8.48 2.28 -8.66
CA TYR A 101 -8.54 3.73 -8.74
C TYR A 101 -7.52 4.21 -9.77
N ILE A 102 -7.98 4.94 -10.78
CA ILE A 102 -7.10 5.62 -11.73
C ILE A 102 -6.97 7.08 -11.30
N LEU A 103 -5.75 7.48 -10.96
CA LEU A 103 -5.40 8.81 -10.50
C LEU A 103 -4.38 9.43 -11.45
N ALA A 104 -4.36 10.74 -11.56
CA ALA A 104 -3.33 11.46 -12.31
C ALA A 104 -2.73 12.60 -11.49
N ALA A 105 -1.40 12.71 -11.55
CA ALA A 105 -0.62 13.71 -10.86
C ALA A 105 0.24 14.51 -11.85
N LEU A 106 0.66 15.71 -11.46
CA LEU A 106 1.66 16.45 -12.23
C LEU A 106 2.98 15.66 -12.28
N PRO A 107 3.73 15.74 -13.40
CA PRO A 107 5.05 15.14 -13.50
C PRO A 107 5.98 15.73 -12.43
N GLY A 108 6.84 14.89 -11.83
CA GLY A 108 7.78 15.28 -10.78
C GLY A 108 7.27 15.12 -9.34
N GLU A 109 5.96 14.91 -9.14
CA GLU A 109 5.40 14.75 -7.79
C GLU A 109 5.70 13.39 -7.13
N ASN A 110 6.18 12.40 -7.89
CA ASN A 110 6.63 11.09 -7.40
C ASN A 110 5.62 10.34 -6.49
N TRP A 111 4.32 10.53 -6.72
CA TRP A 111 3.25 9.90 -5.93
C TRP A 111 3.37 8.37 -5.89
N VAL A 112 3.66 7.74 -7.03
CA VAL A 112 3.79 6.28 -7.14
C VAL A 112 4.89 5.77 -6.22
N ALA A 113 6.09 6.36 -6.27
CA ALA A 113 7.22 5.93 -5.44
C ALA A 113 6.91 6.03 -3.94
N ILE A 114 6.33 7.16 -3.51
CA ILE A 114 5.99 7.40 -2.10
C ILE A 114 4.87 6.46 -1.64
N LEU A 115 3.84 6.26 -2.46
CA LEU A 115 2.74 5.34 -2.15
C LEU A 115 3.23 3.90 -2.07
N CYS A 116 4.05 3.45 -3.03
CA CYS A 116 4.67 2.13 -3.00
C CYS A 116 5.51 1.95 -1.75
N GLN A 117 6.36 2.94 -1.43
CA GLN A 117 7.17 2.92 -0.22
C GLN A 117 6.26 2.75 0.99
N LEU A 118 5.21 3.56 1.16
CA LEU A 118 4.38 3.50 2.37
C LEU A 118 3.44 2.29 2.46
N ALA A 119 2.92 1.81 1.34
CA ALA A 119 1.98 0.68 1.30
C ALA A 119 2.68 -0.67 1.39
N PHE A 120 3.89 -0.78 0.84
CA PHE A 120 4.65 -2.03 0.78
C PHE A 120 5.91 -2.00 1.65
N GLN A 121 5.94 -1.18 2.71
CA GLN A 121 7.05 -1.17 3.68
C GLN A 121 7.24 -2.59 4.20
N ARG A 122 8.31 -3.24 3.73
CA ARG A 122 8.67 -4.59 4.13
C ARG A 122 9.37 -4.51 5.46
N ASN A 123 8.61 -4.27 6.54
CA ASN A 123 8.99 -4.43 7.94
C ASN A 123 10.51 -4.32 8.21
N ASP A 124 11.14 -3.24 7.76
CA ASP A 124 12.55 -2.91 7.99
C ASP A 124 12.74 -2.30 9.38
N ARG A 125 11.66 -2.21 10.17
CA ARG A 125 11.65 -1.87 11.57
C ARG A 125 12.25 -2.95 12.49
N ASN A 126 12.90 -3.96 11.92
CA ASN A 126 13.86 -4.76 12.65
C ASN A 126 15.27 -4.37 12.17
N PRO A 127 16.05 -3.58 12.93
CA PRO A 127 17.48 -3.37 12.65
C PRO A 127 18.30 -4.65 12.73
N ASN A 128 17.69 -5.77 13.14
CA ASN A 128 18.15 -7.11 12.81
C ASN A 128 17.41 -7.61 11.56
N PRO A 129 18.01 -7.64 10.37
CA PRO A 129 17.69 -8.73 9.47
C PRO A 129 18.15 -9.97 10.24
N LYS A 130 17.26 -10.63 11.00
CA LYS A 130 17.47 -12.05 11.22
C LYS A 130 17.60 -12.57 9.80
N PRO A 131 18.76 -13.12 9.40
CA PRO A 131 18.81 -13.81 8.13
C PRO A 131 17.60 -14.73 8.18
N ARG A 132 16.79 -14.74 7.11
CA ARG A 132 16.04 -15.97 6.84
C ARG A 132 17.06 -17.06 7.10
N PRO A 133 16.81 -18.05 7.98
CA PRO A 133 17.68 -19.20 7.98
C PRO A 133 17.58 -19.69 6.54
N GLN A 134 18.61 -19.33 5.78
CA GLN A 134 19.09 -20.06 4.63
C GLN A 134 18.96 -21.48 5.13
N SER A 135 18.14 -22.27 4.44
CA SER A 135 17.95 -23.67 4.71
C SER A 135 19.27 -24.30 5.16
N GLU A 136 19.52 -24.30 6.46
CA GLU A 136 19.98 -25.47 7.16
C GLU A 136 18.87 -26.42 6.78
N GLU A 137 19.13 -27.16 5.70
CA GLU A 137 18.84 -28.58 5.63
C GLU A 137 18.43 -29.00 7.02
N ALA A 138 17.11 -28.99 7.25
CA ALA A 138 16.55 -29.40 8.51
C ALA A 138 16.93 -30.87 8.53
N SER A 139 18.08 -31.17 9.14
CA SER A 139 18.50 -32.53 9.39
C SER A 139 17.37 -33.05 10.25
N MET A 140 16.51 -33.85 9.61
CA MET A 140 15.40 -34.48 10.30
C MET A 140 16.07 -35.26 11.42
N ALA A 141 15.87 -34.83 12.66
CA ALA A 141 16.35 -35.58 13.80
C ALA A 141 15.67 -36.95 13.71
N GLU A 142 16.45 -37.98 13.38
CA GLU A 142 15.95 -39.33 13.26
C GLU A 142 15.42 -39.77 14.62
N ASN A 143 14.15 -40.19 14.64
CA ASN A 143 13.45 -40.50 15.86
C ASN A 143 13.84 -41.91 16.34
N GLU A 144 14.88 -42.00 17.18
CA GLU A 144 15.40 -43.26 17.74
C GLU A 144 14.47 -43.92 18.79
N LEU A 145 13.24 -43.44 18.95
CA LEU A 145 12.23 -44.04 19.86
C LEU A 145 11.86 -45.51 19.54
N TYR A 146 12.34 -46.05 18.41
CA TYR A 146 12.18 -47.45 18.00
C TYR A 146 13.49 -48.23 17.83
N SER A 147 14.62 -47.74 18.35
CA SER A 147 15.88 -48.50 18.40
C SER A 147 15.74 -49.66 19.39
N SER A 148 15.08 -50.73 18.96
CA SER A 148 14.75 -51.87 19.81
C SER A 148 16.02 -52.48 20.37
N TRP A 149 16.13 -52.42 21.70
CA TRP A 149 16.91 -53.30 22.59
C TRP A 149 17.18 -54.65 21.90
N SER A 150 18.40 -54.87 21.42
CA SER A 150 18.88 -56.22 21.20
C SER A 150 19.23 -56.76 22.58
N SER A 151 18.28 -57.55 23.09
CA SER A 151 18.38 -58.32 24.31
C SER A 151 19.78 -58.85 24.55
N GLY A 152 20.25 -58.65 25.79
CA GLY A 152 21.36 -59.39 26.33
C GLY A 152 21.20 -60.88 26.04
N ALA A 153 22.22 -61.45 25.43
CA ALA A 153 22.47 -62.88 25.44
C ALA A 153 23.93 -63.07 25.86
N ASP A 154 24.12 -63.05 27.17
CA ASP A 154 25.16 -63.83 27.82
C ASP A 154 24.99 -65.28 27.36
N VAL A 155 25.89 -65.78 26.52
CA VAL A 155 26.05 -67.22 26.32
C VAL A 155 27.52 -67.56 26.46
N ARG A 156 27.81 -68.11 27.64
CA ARG A 156 29.01 -68.86 27.99
C ARG A 156 29.25 -69.99 26.99
N LYS A 157 30.50 -70.16 26.56
CA LYS A 157 31.12 -71.44 26.14
C LYS A 157 32.64 -71.26 26.30
N ALA A 158 33.21 -71.84 27.36
CA ALA A 158 33.77 -73.20 27.44
C ALA A 158 35.22 -73.21 26.98
#